data_AF-A0A938WG77-F1
#
_entry.id   AF-A0A938WG77-F1
#
_cell.length_a   1.000
_cell.length_b   1.000
_cell.length_c   1.000
_cell.angle_alpha   90.00
_cell.angle_beta   90.00
_cell.angle_gamma   90.00
#
_symmetry.space_group_name_H-M   'P 1'
#
loop_
_entity.id
_entity.type
_entity.pdbx_description
1 polymer ?
#
loop_
_entity_poly.entity_id
_entity_poly.type
_entity_poly.pdbx_seq_one_letter_code
_entity_poly.pdbx_strand_id
1 'polypeptide(L)'
;PQRYGKGRNFLDGPVTHLSPYIRHGVLSLAEVRDAVFARTQQRQPSEKLINELGWRDYWQRLWRQLGDGIWHNQEPLKTGHAAASYAAELPDDIAGGSTGLACMDGFIAELHGSGWLHNHARMWLASYLVHWRRVRWQTGAQWFLRHLLDGDPASNNLSWQWVASSFSHKPYVFNRSNLERYSGGRYCTTCPLTQQGCPFDASYEELASRLFPGVEPSVGR
;
A
#
# COMPACT_ATOMS: atom_id res chain seq x y z
N PRO A 1 6.12 -20.60 5.62
CA PRO A 1 5.41 -20.03 6.79
C PRO A 1 6.35 -19.43 7.86
N GLN A 2 7.33 -20.20 8.34
CA GLN A 2 8.18 -19.83 9.49
C GLN A 2 8.89 -18.47 9.38
N ARG A 3 9.37 -18.09 8.18
CA ARG A 3 10.07 -16.81 7.95
C ARG A 3 9.12 -15.63 7.66
N TYR A 4 7.84 -15.90 7.38
CA TYR A 4 6.87 -14.90 6.90
C TYR A 4 6.70 -13.75 7.90
N GLY A 5 6.42 -14.06 9.17
CA GLY A 5 6.13 -13.04 10.18
C GLY A 5 7.26 -12.03 10.42
N LYS A 6 8.52 -12.45 10.28
CA LYS A 6 9.69 -11.57 10.47
C LYS A 6 10.12 -10.85 9.18
N GLY A 7 9.90 -11.48 8.03
CA GLY A 7 10.47 -11.03 6.76
C GLY A 7 9.50 -10.36 5.79
N ARG A 8 8.18 -10.51 5.96
CA ARG A 8 7.16 -10.05 4.99
C ARG A 8 7.16 -8.55 4.67
N ASN A 9 7.87 -7.74 5.45
CA ASN A 9 7.95 -6.29 5.23
C ASN A 9 9.08 -5.91 4.27
N PHE A 10 10.11 -6.76 4.13
CA PHE A 10 11.21 -6.53 3.20
C PHE A 10 10.77 -6.88 1.78
N LEU A 11 11.14 -6.07 0.79
CA LEU A 11 10.75 -6.28 -0.60
C LEU A 11 11.28 -7.60 -1.19
N ASP A 12 12.45 -8.05 -0.75
CA ASP A 12 13.05 -9.36 -1.05
C ASP A 12 12.68 -10.43 -0.01
N GLY A 13 11.77 -10.10 0.90
CA GLY A 13 11.30 -10.94 1.97
C GLY A 13 10.39 -12.07 1.47
N PRO A 14 10.16 -13.09 2.32
CA PRO A 14 9.31 -14.21 1.97
C PRO A 14 7.84 -13.79 1.92
N VAL A 15 7.28 -13.70 0.72
CA VAL A 15 5.83 -13.61 0.46
C VAL A 15 5.38 -14.78 -0.41
N THR A 16 4.07 -15.03 -0.46
CA THR A 16 3.54 -16.24 -1.10
C THR A 16 3.30 -16.10 -2.59
N HIS A 17 3.15 -14.87 -3.09
CA HIS A 17 2.72 -14.56 -4.47
C HIS A 17 1.39 -15.24 -4.88
N LEU A 18 0.57 -15.67 -3.92
CA LEU A 18 -0.69 -16.38 -4.20
C LEU A 18 -1.86 -15.44 -4.52
N SER A 19 -1.70 -14.12 -4.38
CA SER A 19 -2.80 -13.17 -4.52
C SER A 19 -3.49 -13.20 -5.90
N PRO A 20 -2.82 -13.37 -7.06
CA PRO A 20 -3.52 -13.50 -8.34
C PRO A 20 -4.36 -14.78 -8.41
N TYR A 21 -3.81 -15.90 -7.94
CA TYR A 21 -4.51 -17.19 -7.92
C TYR A 21 -5.76 -17.15 -7.04
N ILE A 22 -5.67 -16.49 -5.89
CA ILE A 22 -6.81 -16.29 -4.98
C ILE A 22 -7.83 -15.31 -5.60
N ARG A 23 -7.38 -14.25 -6.27
CA ARG A 23 -8.27 -13.29 -6.95
C ARG A 23 -9.12 -13.95 -8.04
N HIS A 24 -8.53 -14.87 -8.80
CA HIS A 24 -9.17 -15.55 -9.92
C HIS A 24 -9.83 -16.88 -9.54
N GLY A 25 -9.90 -17.21 -8.25
CA GLY A 25 -10.59 -18.41 -7.77
C GLY A 25 -9.88 -19.73 -8.09
N VAL A 26 -8.62 -19.68 -8.52
CA VAL A 26 -7.77 -20.87 -8.72
C VAL A 26 -7.46 -21.54 -7.37
N LEU A 27 -7.36 -20.73 -6.31
CA LEU A 27 -7.21 -21.19 -4.94
C LEU A 27 -8.21 -20.47 -4.03
N SER A 28 -8.89 -21.21 -3.17
CA SER A 28 -9.71 -20.66 -2.10
C SER A 28 -8.86 -20.30 -0.87
N LEU A 29 -9.39 -19.40 -0.04
CA LEU A 29 -8.75 -19.06 1.25
C LEU A 29 -8.64 -20.27 2.18
N ALA A 30 -9.62 -21.18 2.14
CA ALA A 30 -9.63 -22.39 2.96
C ALA A 30 -8.53 -23.37 2.52
N GLU A 31 -8.36 -23.61 1.22
CA GLU A 31 -7.28 -24.46 0.70
C GLU A 31 -5.91 -23.93 1.08
N VAL A 32 -5.69 -22.62 0.96
CA VAL A 32 -4.41 -22.00 1.35
C VAL A 32 -4.17 -22.15 2.85
N ARG A 33 -5.19 -21.89 3.68
CA ARG A 33 -5.12 -22.07 5.14
C ARG A 33 -4.77 -23.51 5.51
N ASP A 34 -5.47 -24.48 4.93
CA ASP A 34 -5.31 -25.90 5.27
C ASP A 34 -3.94 -26.41 4.81
N ALA A 35 -3.47 -25.99 3.63
CA ALA A 35 -2.11 -26.27 3.17
C ALA A 35 -1.04 -25.63 4.08
N VAL A 36 -1.28 -24.43 4.60
CA VAL A 36 -0.38 -23.80 5.57
C VAL A 36 -0.35 -24.59 6.87
N PHE A 37 -1.49 -25.00 7.42
CA PHE A 37 -1.56 -25.79 8.65
C PHE A 37 -0.94 -27.18 8.50
N ALA A 38 -1.16 -27.87 7.38
CA ALA A 38 -0.54 -29.16 7.11
C ALA A 38 1.01 -29.08 7.08
N ARG A 39 1.57 -27.92 6.70
CA ARG A 39 3.01 -27.67 6.64
C ARG A 39 3.62 -27.13 7.93
N THR A 40 2.80 -26.83 8.95
CA THR A 40 3.28 -26.27 10.22
C THR A 40 2.85 -27.14 11.40
N GLN A 41 3.81 -27.82 12.04
CA GLN A 41 3.57 -28.61 13.25
C GLN A 41 3.04 -27.77 14.42
N GLN A 42 3.32 -26.46 14.43
CA GLN A 42 2.83 -25.49 15.41
C GLN A 42 2.09 -24.36 14.70
N ARG A 43 1.05 -23.78 15.33
CA ARG A 43 0.25 -22.69 14.75
C ARG A 43 0.96 -21.34 14.75
N GLN A 44 1.77 -21.04 15.77
CA GLN A 44 2.41 -19.72 15.93
C GLN A 44 3.22 -19.26 14.69
N PRO A 45 4.06 -20.10 14.05
CA PRO A 45 4.82 -19.68 12.88
C PRO A 45 3.98 -19.33 11.64
N SER A 46 2.68 -19.70 11.61
CA SER A 46 1.76 -19.40 10.50
C SER A 46 0.75 -18.30 10.80
N GLU A 47 0.58 -17.88 12.06
CA GLU A 47 -0.44 -16.90 12.49
C GLU A 47 -0.46 -15.63 11.62
N LYS A 48 0.71 -15.02 11.38
CA LYS A 48 0.78 -13.81 10.57
C LYS A 48 0.28 -14.04 9.15
N LEU A 49 0.60 -15.17 8.52
CA LEU A 49 0.12 -15.49 7.17
C LEU A 49 -1.39 -15.73 7.17
N ILE A 50 -1.92 -16.45 8.18
CA ILE A 50 -3.36 -16.67 8.33
C ILE A 50 -4.12 -15.36 8.55
N ASN A 51 -3.55 -14.42 9.32
CA ASN A 51 -4.14 -13.10 9.51
C ASN A 51 -4.29 -12.32 8.20
N GLU A 52 -3.33 -12.43 7.27
CA GLU A 52 -3.46 -11.79 5.95
C GLU A 52 -4.59 -12.42 5.10
N LEU A 53 -4.83 -13.73 5.22
CA LEU A 53 -6.00 -14.37 4.62
C LEU A 53 -7.30 -13.84 5.27
N GLY A 54 -7.28 -13.64 6.59
CA GLY A 54 -8.37 -13.03 7.35
C GLY A 54 -8.68 -11.59 6.91
N TRP A 55 -7.65 -10.78 6.64
CA TRP A 55 -7.83 -9.43 6.08
C TRP A 55 -8.58 -9.46 4.75
N ARG A 56 -8.22 -10.38 3.85
CA ARG A 56 -8.94 -10.55 2.59
C ARG A 56 -10.40 -10.94 2.83
N ASP A 57 -10.68 -11.90 3.70
CA ASP A 57 -12.07 -12.30 4.01
C ASP A 57 -12.88 -11.14 4.60
N TYR A 58 -12.29 -10.38 5.53
CA TYR A 58 -12.90 -9.20 6.13
C TYR A 58 -13.25 -8.14 5.08
N TRP A 59 -12.30 -7.82 4.18
CA TRP A 59 -12.52 -6.84 3.11
C TRP A 59 -13.60 -7.26 2.13
N GLN A 60 -13.67 -8.54 1.78
CA GLN A 60 -14.74 -9.08 0.93
C GLN A 60 -16.12 -8.96 1.59
N ARG A 61 -16.23 -9.22 2.90
CA ARG A 61 -17.48 -9.05 3.64
C ARG A 61 -17.90 -7.59 3.71
N LEU A 62 -16.95 -6.69 3.98
CA LEU A 62 -17.22 -5.26 4.03
C LEU A 62 -17.68 -4.74 2.67
N TRP A 63 -17.03 -5.16 1.57
CA TRP A 63 -17.46 -4.78 0.22
C TRP A 63 -18.89 -5.23 -0.09
N ARG A 64 -19.29 -6.44 0.31
CA ARG A 64 -20.68 -6.91 0.14
C ARG A 64 -21.71 -6.02 0.84
N GLN A 65 -21.33 -5.40 1.96
CA GLN A 65 -22.20 -4.46 2.69
C GLN A 65 -22.21 -3.07 2.05
N LEU A 66 -21.05 -2.59 1.59
CA LEU A 66 -20.90 -1.26 1.01
C LEU A 66 -21.42 -1.15 -0.42
N GLY A 67 -21.34 -2.23 -1.22
CA GLY A 67 -21.62 -2.20 -2.65
C GLY A 67 -20.75 -1.16 -3.37
N ASP A 68 -21.36 -0.33 -4.21
CA ASP A 68 -20.69 0.79 -4.90
C ASP A 68 -20.25 1.90 -3.95
N GLY A 69 -20.75 1.91 -2.71
CA GLY A 69 -20.29 2.75 -1.61
C GLY A 69 -18.78 2.63 -1.34
N ILE A 70 -18.14 1.54 -1.77
CA ILE A 70 -16.69 1.32 -1.64
C ILE A 70 -15.84 2.35 -2.41
N TRP A 71 -16.42 3.08 -3.38
CA TRP A 71 -15.74 4.16 -4.12
C TRP A 71 -15.83 5.53 -3.43
N HIS A 72 -16.63 5.63 -2.38
CA HIS A 72 -16.80 6.83 -1.58
C HIS A 72 -15.95 6.77 -0.33
N ASN A 73 -15.63 7.95 0.22
CA ASN A 73 -14.97 8.06 1.51
C ASN A 73 -15.91 7.50 2.59
N GLN A 74 -15.49 6.49 3.36
CA GLN A 74 -16.28 6.03 4.52
C GLN A 74 -16.26 7.05 5.66
N GLU A 75 -15.17 7.80 5.77
CA GLU A 75 -14.99 8.91 6.70
C GLU A 75 -14.32 10.09 5.98
N PRO A 76 -14.51 11.34 6.44
CA PRO A 76 -13.74 12.48 5.95
C PRO A 76 -12.22 12.21 6.03
N LEU A 77 -11.47 12.70 5.04
CA LEU A 77 -10.01 12.59 5.03
C LEU A 77 -9.43 13.40 6.20
N LYS A 78 -8.56 12.77 6.97
CA LYS A 78 -7.94 13.34 8.18
C LYS A 78 -6.61 13.99 7.85
N THR A 79 -6.56 14.71 6.73
CA THR A 79 -5.34 15.31 6.16
C THR A 79 -5.31 16.83 6.32
N GLY A 80 -6.41 17.46 6.74
CA GLY A 80 -6.53 18.91 6.82
C GLY A 80 -6.71 19.62 5.47
N HIS A 81 -6.72 18.87 4.36
CA HIS A 81 -6.96 19.41 3.03
C HIS A 81 -8.44 19.30 2.65
N ALA A 82 -8.94 20.31 1.93
CA ALA A 82 -10.26 20.23 1.29
C ALA A 82 -10.27 19.16 0.20
N ALA A 83 -11.43 18.53 -0.04
CA ALA A 83 -11.59 17.51 -1.08
C ALA A 83 -11.23 18.03 -2.48
N ALA A 84 -11.46 19.32 -2.75
CA ALA A 84 -11.11 19.98 -4.01
C ALA A 84 -9.60 20.11 -4.26
N SER A 85 -8.77 19.98 -3.22
CA SER A 85 -7.31 20.00 -3.34
C SER A 85 -6.74 18.75 -4.02
N TYR A 86 -7.57 17.71 -4.22
CA TYR A 86 -7.16 16.44 -4.80
C TYR A 86 -7.55 16.33 -6.28
N ALA A 87 -6.54 16.19 -7.14
CA ALA A 87 -6.69 16.02 -8.58
C ALA A 87 -7.40 14.70 -8.92
N ALA A 88 -8.36 14.77 -9.84
CA ALA A 88 -9.11 13.60 -10.33
C ALA A 88 -8.33 12.81 -11.39
N GLU A 89 -7.39 13.44 -12.07
CA GLU A 89 -6.57 12.81 -13.10
C GLU A 89 -5.23 12.31 -12.55
N LEU A 90 -4.72 11.25 -13.15
CA LEU A 90 -3.40 10.74 -12.84
C LEU A 90 -2.36 11.57 -13.60
N PRO A 91 -1.35 12.18 -12.93
CA PRO A 91 -0.31 12.92 -13.62
C PRO A 91 0.47 12.05 -14.63
N ASP A 92 0.84 12.62 -15.77
CA ASP A 92 1.51 11.88 -16.86
C ASP A 92 2.85 11.27 -16.45
N ASP A 93 3.62 11.95 -15.58
CA ASP A 93 4.88 11.43 -15.06
C ASP A 93 4.68 10.21 -14.13
N ILE A 94 3.55 10.15 -13.43
CA ILE A 94 3.15 8.97 -12.65
C ILE A 94 2.68 7.86 -13.58
N ALA A 95 1.87 8.19 -14.58
CA ALA A 95 1.39 7.23 -15.57
C ALA A 95 2.54 6.63 -16.40
N GLY A 96 3.60 7.40 -16.66
CA GLY A 96 4.77 7.00 -17.42
C GLY A 96 5.94 6.41 -16.61
N GLY A 97 5.94 6.56 -15.28
CA GLY A 97 7.07 6.11 -14.44
C GLY A 97 8.31 6.99 -14.58
N SER A 98 8.12 8.30 -14.70
CA SER A 98 9.17 9.30 -14.94
C SER A 98 9.14 10.44 -13.90
N THR A 99 8.84 10.10 -12.66
CA THR A 99 8.73 11.05 -11.54
C THR A 99 10.07 11.63 -11.11
N GLY A 100 11.18 10.99 -11.48
CA GLY A 100 12.54 11.33 -11.04
C GLY A 100 12.88 10.77 -9.65
N LEU A 101 11.94 10.09 -9.00
CA LEU A 101 12.16 9.39 -7.74
C LEU A 101 12.42 7.91 -8.05
N ALA A 102 13.68 7.48 -7.92
CA ALA A 102 14.10 6.12 -8.28
C ALA A 102 13.23 5.01 -7.68
N CYS A 103 12.71 5.19 -6.45
CA CYS A 103 11.78 4.23 -5.85
C CYS A 103 10.41 4.22 -6.52
N MET A 104 9.80 5.38 -6.76
CA MET A 104 8.48 5.47 -7.39
C MET A 104 8.53 4.97 -8.83
N ASP A 105 9.54 5.38 -9.58
CA ASP A 105 9.75 4.94 -10.96
C ASP A 105 10.01 3.42 -11.02
N GLY A 106 10.78 2.88 -10.07
CA GLY A 106 10.99 1.44 -9.93
C GLY A 106 9.69 0.66 -9.62
N PHE A 107 8.85 1.17 -8.72
CA PHE A 107 7.55 0.55 -8.43
C PHE A 107 6.60 0.62 -9.62
N ILE A 108 6.56 1.75 -10.33
CA ILE A 108 5.74 1.90 -11.53
C ILE A 108 6.20 0.92 -12.63
N ALA A 109 7.51 0.79 -12.83
CA ALA A 109 8.08 -0.16 -13.77
C ALA A 109 7.76 -1.62 -13.40
N GLU A 110 7.87 -2.01 -12.12
CA GLU A 110 7.50 -3.35 -11.66
C GLU A 110 5.99 -3.63 -11.84
N LEU A 111 5.15 -2.64 -11.53
CA LEU A 111 3.70 -2.72 -11.71
C LEU A 111 3.33 -2.94 -13.19
N HIS A 112 3.90 -2.16 -14.11
CA HIS A 112 3.62 -2.28 -15.53
C HIS A 112 4.22 -3.55 -16.14
N GLY A 113 5.45 -3.90 -15.75
CA GLY A 113 6.18 -5.02 -16.35
C GLY A 113 5.71 -6.39 -15.87
N SER A 114 5.35 -6.52 -14.59
CA SER A 114 4.97 -7.81 -13.99
C SER A 114 3.49 -7.92 -13.64
N GLY A 115 2.77 -6.80 -13.56
CA GLY A 115 1.40 -6.76 -13.07
C GLY A 115 1.28 -7.10 -11.58
N TRP A 116 2.37 -6.97 -10.82
CA TRP A 116 2.41 -7.24 -9.38
C TRP A 116 3.27 -6.20 -8.66
N LEU A 117 2.93 -5.94 -7.41
CA LEU A 117 3.74 -5.16 -6.48
C LEU A 117 3.70 -5.77 -5.09
N HIS A 118 4.86 -5.71 -4.41
CA HIS A 118 4.95 -6.03 -2.99
C HIS A 118 4.07 -5.09 -2.15
N ASN A 119 3.45 -5.60 -1.06
CA ASN A 119 2.49 -4.81 -0.27
C ASN A 119 3.07 -3.48 0.26
N HIS A 120 4.33 -3.46 0.72
CA HIS A 120 4.98 -2.21 1.14
C HIS A 120 5.15 -1.22 -0.01
N ALA A 121 5.56 -1.69 -1.19
CA ALA A 121 5.66 -0.83 -2.37
C ALA A 121 4.29 -0.24 -2.75
N ARG A 122 3.21 -1.03 -2.64
CA ARG A 122 1.83 -0.54 -2.84
C ARG A 122 1.49 0.59 -1.86
N MET A 123 1.78 0.39 -0.57
CA MET A 123 1.51 1.39 0.47
C MET A 123 2.31 2.68 0.25
N TRP A 124 3.61 2.57 -0.08
CA TRP A 124 4.45 3.74 -0.34
C TRP A 124 4.01 4.51 -1.59
N LEU A 125 3.74 3.81 -2.69
CA LEU A 125 3.27 4.42 -3.92
C LEU A 125 1.91 5.10 -3.70
N ALA A 126 0.96 4.42 -3.05
CA ALA A 126 -0.33 5.01 -2.70
C ALA A 126 -0.17 6.25 -1.81
N SER A 127 0.69 6.18 -0.79
CA SER A 127 0.99 7.30 0.09
C SER A 127 1.58 8.48 -0.65
N TYR A 128 2.49 8.25 -1.59
CA TYR A 128 3.08 9.28 -2.44
C TYR A 128 2.02 9.96 -3.33
N LEU A 129 1.19 9.16 -4.01
CA LEU A 129 0.11 9.67 -4.87
C LEU A 129 -0.88 10.54 -4.09
N VAL A 130 -1.35 10.07 -2.92
CA VAL A 130 -2.35 10.80 -2.15
C VAL A 130 -1.74 12.02 -1.45
N HIS A 131 -0.62 11.86 -0.74
CA HIS A 131 -0.17 12.88 0.21
C HIS A 131 0.85 13.86 -0.36
N TRP A 132 1.75 13.43 -1.26
CA TRP A 132 2.69 14.35 -1.92
C TRP A 132 2.12 14.91 -3.21
N ARG A 133 1.46 14.07 -4.01
CA ARG A 133 0.94 14.46 -5.32
C ARG A 133 -0.49 14.98 -5.29
N ARG A 134 -1.17 14.87 -4.15
CA ARG A 134 -2.58 15.31 -3.98
C ARG A 134 -3.47 14.75 -5.09
N VAL A 135 -3.32 13.46 -5.38
CA VAL A 135 -4.20 12.72 -6.29
C VAL A 135 -5.30 12.05 -5.48
N ARG A 136 -6.54 12.05 -5.98
CA ARG A 136 -7.64 11.31 -5.35
C ARG A 136 -7.27 9.84 -5.22
N TRP A 137 -7.52 9.24 -4.06
CA TRP A 137 -7.22 7.83 -3.86
C TRP A 137 -8.01 6.95 -4.83
N GLN A 138 -9.20 7.37 -5.28
CA GLN A 138 -9.99 6.68 -6.29
C GLN A 138 -9.25 6.57 -7.63
N THR A 139 -8.58 7.64 -8.06
CA THR A 139 -7.80 7.67 -9.30
C THR A 139 -6.64 6.69 -9.25
N GLY A 140 -5.90 6.69 -8.13
CA GLY A 140 -4.84 5.71 -7.87
C GLY A 140 -5.37 4.27 -7.79
N ALA A 141 -6.50 4.07 -7.12
CA ALA A 141 -7.16 2.77 -6.99
C ALA A 141 -7.59 2.21 -8.35
N GLN A 142 -8.19 3.02 -9.21
CA GLN A 142 -8.54 2.63 -10.58
C GLN A 142 -7.31 2.29 -11.42
N TRP A 143 -6.24 3.08 -11.30
CA TRP A 143 -4.99 2.81 -12.00
C TRP A 143 -4.35 1.49 -11.55
N PHE A 144 -4.35 1.20 -10.25
CA PHE A 144 -3.90 -0.10 -9.73
C PHE A 144 -4.74 -1.26 -10.25
N LEU A 145 -6.07 -1.14 -10.26
CA LEU A 145 -6.95 -2.20 -10.79
C LEU A 145 -6.72 -2.51 -12.28
N ARG A 146 -6.23 -1.54 -13.07
CA ARG A 146 -5.90 -1.76 -14.48
C ARG A 146 -4.62 -2.56 -14.71
N HIS A 147 -3.67 -2.50 -13.77
CA HIS A 147 -2.34 -3.10 -13.94
C HIS A 147 -2.12 -4.35 -13.08
N LEU A 148 -2.76 -4.44 -11.92
CA LEU A 148 -2.56 -5.55 -11.00
C LEU A 148 -3.27 -6.82 -11.48
N LEU A 149 -2.51 -7.91 -11.65
CA LEU A 149 -3.03 -9.25 -11.88
C LEU A 149 -3.90 -9.75 -10.71
N ASP A 150 -3.62 -9.26 -9.50
CA ASP A 150 -4.42 -9.51 -8.30
C ASP A 150 -5.38 -8.36 -7.94
N GLY A 151 -5.71 -7.50 -8.90
CA GLY A 151 -6.63 -6.37 -8.75
C GLY A 151 -8.02 -6.80 -8.26
N ASP A 152 -8.19 -6.82 -6.94
CA ASP A 152 -9.44 -7.10 -6.23
C ASP A 152 -10.09 -5.79 -5.77
N PRO A 153 -11.30 -5.43 -6.20
CA PRO A 153 -11.93 -4.16 -5.80
C PRO A 153 -12.06 -3.98 -4.28
N ALA A 154 -12.44 -5.03 -3.54
CA ALA A 154 -12.51 -4.96 -2.09
C ALA A 154 -11.14 -4.63 -1.49
N SER A 155 -10.15 -5.44 -1.83
CA SER A 155 -8.84 -5.33 -1.20
C SER A 155 -8.10 -4.08 -1.62
N ASN A 156 -8.16 -3.73 -2.90
CA ASN A 156 -7.54 -2.53 -3.43
C ASN A 156 -8.17 -1.29 -2.79
N ASN A 157 -9.49 -1.10 -2.90
CA ASN A 157 -10.11 0.15 -2.50
C ASN A 157 -10.01 0.38 -0.99
N LEU A 158 -10.23 -0.65 -0.16
CA LEU A 158 -10.11 -0.51 1.30
C LEU A 158 -8.66 -0.27 1.74
N SER A 159 -7.66 -0.80 1.02
CA SER A 159 -6.25 -0.42 1.24
C SER A 159 -6.00 1.05 0.96
N TRP A 160 -6.48 1.54 -0.19
CA TRP A 160 -6.33 2.94 -0.61
C TRP A 160 -7.00 3.90 0.37
N GLN A 161 -8.20 3.55 0.85
CA GLN A 161 -8.91 4.29 1.87
C GLN A 161 -8.19 4.31 3.23
N TRP A 162 -7.57 3.19 3.61
CA TRP A 162 -6.73 3.13 4.82
C TRP A 162 -5.52 4.07 4.71
N VAL A 163 -4.85 4.09 3.54
CA VAL A 163 -3.71 4.99 3.28
C VAL A 163 -4.16 6.46 3.29
N ALA A 164 -5.29 6.75 2.65
CA ALA A 164 -5.85 8.09 2.52
C ALA A 164 -6.52 8.61 3.80
N SER A 165 -6.70 7.77 4.83
CA SER A 165 -7.41 8.04 6.08
C SER A 165 -8.94 8.19 6.02
N SER A 166 -9.57 7.74 4.94
CA SER A 166 -11.04 7.57 4.92
C SER A 166 -11.50 6.26 5.56
N PHE A 167 -10.57 5.37 5.93
CA PHE A 167 -10.84 4.12 6.66
C PHE A 167 -9.70 3.83 7.67
N SER A 168 -9.22 4.87 8.35
CA SER A 168 -8.20 4.76 9.40
C SER A 168 -8.18 6.02 10.27
N HIS A 169 -7.58 5.93 11.46
CA HIS A 169 -7.52 7.04 12.42
C HIS A 169 -6.59 8.18 11.99
N LYS A 170 -5.62 7.93 11.10
CA LYS A 170 -4.66 8.93 10.61
C LYS A 170 -4.14 8.57 9.22
N PRO A 171 -3.70 9.57 8.42
CA PRO A 171 -3.05 9.30 7.14
C PRO A 171 -1.83 8.40 7.31
N TYR A 172 -1.70 7.40 6.45
CA TYR A 172 -0.46 6.64 6.37
C TYR A 172 0.58 7.46 5.63
N VAL A 173 1.77 7.58 6.21
CA VAL A 173 2.93 8.24 5.61
C VAL A 173 4.13 7.32 5.83
N PHE A 174 5.15 7.41 4.97
CA PHE A 174 6.43 6.75 5.14
C PHE A 174 7.55 7.78 5.01
N ASN A 175 8.71 7.48 5.60
CA ASN A 175 9.92 8.28 5.40
C ASN A 175 11.01 7.48 4.71
N ARG A 176 12.08 8.17 4.32
CA ARG A 176 13.24 7.59 3.63
C ARG A 176 13.85 6.43 4.42
N SER A 177 14.05 6.58 5.73
CA SER A 177 14.63 5.53 6.57
C SER A 177 13.81 4.23 6.54
N ASN A 178 12.48 4.33 6.57
CA ASN A 178 11.59 3.18 6.41
C ASN A 178 11.74 2.52 5.04
N LEU A 179 11.70 3.32 3.98
CA LEU A 179 11.85 2.83 2.60
C LEU A 179 13.20 2.15 2.41
N GLU A 180 14.30 2.79 2.80
CA GLU A 180 15.66 2.25 2.71
C GLU A 180 15.80 0.92 3.44
N ARG A 181 15.30 0.85 4.69
CA ARG A 181 15.37 -0.37 5.49
C ARG A 181 14.66 -1.53 4.81
N TYR A 182 13.43 -1.33 4.36
CA TYR A 182 12.59 -2.41 3.83
C TYR A 182 12.81 -2.68 2.34
N SER A 183 13.46 -1.77 1.61
CA SER A 183 13.93 -2.02 0.24
C SER A 183 15.38 -2.49 0.16
N GLY A 184 16.07 -2.64 1.29
CA GLY A 184 17.51 -2.96 1.33
C GLY A 184 18.37 -1.90 0.63
N GLY A 185 17.96 -0.63 0.67
CA GLY A 185 18.66 0.49 0.02
C GLY A 185 18.60 0.53 -1.51
N ARG A 186 18.03 -0.50 -2.16
CA ARG A 186 18.03 -0.69 -3.64
C ARG A 186 17.73 0.58 -4.44
N TYR A 187 16.79 1.40 -3.97
CA TYR A 187 16.38 2.62 -4.67
C TYR A 187 17.14 3.86 -4.23
N CYS A 188 17.47 3.98 -2.95
CA CYS A 188 18.06 5.22 -2.42
C CYS A 188 19.56 5.33 -2.68
N THR A 189 20.29 4.22 -2.75
CA THR A 189 21.74 4.22 -2.98
C THR A 189 22.12 4.85 -4.32
N THR A 190 21.28 4.70 -5.35
CA THR A 190 21.51 5.22 -6.71
C THR A 190 20.66 6.44 -7.05
N CYS A 191 19.79 6.88 -6.14
CA CYS A 191 18.89 8.01 -6.39
C CYS A 191 19.65 9.34 -6.33
N PRO A 192 19.63 10.18 -7.38
CA PRO A 192 20.27 11.50 -7.36
C PRO A 192 19.74 12.41 -6.23
N LEU A 193 18.46 12.28 -5.90
CA LEU A 193 17.80 13.09 -4.87
C LEU A 193 18.26 12.76 -3.44
N THR A 194 18.97 11.66 -3.23
CA THR A 194 19.55 11.29 -1.92
C THR A 194 20.45 12.40 -1.36
N GLN A 195 21.16 13.13 -2.22
CA GLN A 195 22.04 14.25 -1.83
C GLN A 195 21.46 15.63 -2.17
N GLN A 196 20.37 15.68 -2.95
CA GLN A 196 19.81 16.92 -3.52
C GLN A 196 18.45 17.30 -2.90
N GLY A 197 18.08 16.68 -1.78
CA GLY A 197 16.82 16.96 -1.08
C GLY A 197 15.72 15.96 -1.42
N CYS A 198 15.85 14.73 -0.92
CA CYS A 198 14.83 13.70 -1.07
C CYS A 198 13.54 14.12 -0.32
N PRO A 199 12.37 14.10 -0.98
CA PRO A 199 11.11 14.58 -0.38
C PRO A 199 10.60 13.69 0.77
N PHE A 200 11.24 12.54 1.00
CA PHE A 200 10.93 11.59 2.07
C PHE A 200 11.91 11.69 3.24
N ASP A 201 12.94 12.52 3.13
CA ASP A 201 14.07 12.58 4.09
C ASP A 201 13.76 13.55 5.23
N ALA A 202 12.90 13.09 6.14
CA ALA A 202 12.50 13.80 7.35
C ALA A 202 11.94 12.81 8.38
N SER A 203 11.77 13.26 9.63
CA SER A 203 11.06 12.49 10.65
C SER A 203 9.58 12.33 10.30
N TYR A 204 8.90 11.40 10.97
CA TYR A 204 7.46 11.23 10.78
C TYR A 204 6.68 12.47 11.22
N GLU A 205 7.13 13.13 12.29
CA GLU A 205 6.54 14.34 12.84
C GLU A 205 6.69 15.52 11.88
N GLU A 206 7.88 15.67 11.28
CA GLU A 206 8.14 16.71 10.28
C GLU A 206 7.32 16.48 9.01
N LEU A 207 7.26 15.24 8.50
CA LEU A 207 6.43 14.92 7.34
C LEU A 207 4.94 15.15 7.63
N ALA A 208 4.45 14.74 8.81
CA ALA A 208 3.07 14.97 9.19
C ALA A 208 2.73 16.46 9.25
N SER A 209 3.60 17.27 9.88
CA SER A 209 3.43 18.72 9.95
C SER A 209 3.44 19.39 8.56
N ARG A 210 4.31 18.95 7.65
CA ARG A 210 4.40 19.49 6.29
C ARG A 210 3.23 19.07 5.40
N LEU A 211 2.78 17.82 5.51
CA LEU A 211 1.80 17.23 4.60
C LEU A 211 0.36 17.40 5.10
N PHE A 212 0.12 17.53 6.41
CA PHE A 212 -1.21 17.48 7.01
C PHE A 212 -1.49 18.72 7.89
N PRO A 213 -1.78 19.88 7.29
CA PRO A 213 -1.97 21.12 8.03
C PRO A 213 -3.17 21.02 8.99
N GLY A 214 -3.01 21.49 10.23
CA GLY A 214 -4.09 21.50 11.22
C GLY A 214 -4.49 20.13 11.77
N VAL A 215 -3.74 19.07 11.46
CA VAL A 215 -3.87 17.75 12.08
C VAL A 215 -2.87 17.67 13.22
N GLU A 216 -3.34 17.57 14.47
CA GLU A 216 -2.44 17.40 15.60
C GLU A 216 -1.64 16.08 15.45
N PRO A 217 -0.31 16.10 15.69
CA PRO A 217 0.47 14.87 15.70
C PRO A 217 -0.13 13.92 16.73
N SER A 218 -0.56 12.72 16.29
CA SER A 218 -1.04 11.70 17.22
C SER A 218 0.11 11.35 18.16
N VAL A 219 0.07 11.85 19.41
CA VAL A 219 0.96 11.39 20.48
C VAL A 219 0.73 9.89 20.59
N GLY A 220 1.76 9.09 20.28
CA GLY A 220 1.66 7.65 20.19
C GLY A 220 1.02 7.05 21.45
N ARG A 221 0.07 6.13 21.23
CA ARG A 221 -0.24 5.07 22.20
C ARG A 221 0.35 3.78 21.68
#